data_AF-A0A6J2R7Y0-F1
#
_entry.id   AF-A0A6J2R7Y0-F1
#
_cell.length_a   1.000
_cell.length_b   1.000
_cell.length_c   1.000
_cell.angle_alpha   90.00
_cell.angle_beta   90.00
_cell.angle_gamma   90.00
#
_symmetry.space_group_name_H-M   'P 1'
#
loop_
_entity.id
_entity.type
_entity.pdbx_description
1 polymer ?
#
loop_
_entity_poly.entity_id
_entity_poly.type
_entity_poly.pdbx_seq_one_letter_code
_entity_poly.pdbx_strand_id
1 'polypeptide(L)'
;MSLSRIQSLRLAAVLEDCSDQLDILGHTLTVQISKERDDAATQEKARLTKLRRDCQYILQHVSWLHVELEERQSLSSLLQVVEEEEQKKKAEDMRREARSELVQIKETLQRQKEQLQQKNEKLEDMSQLAKDLCHQLNELTSKMAHKKKLEERNIELQLQQTQWESSQAEKLLDDKLELLQRQLKEERRVHEESDKFLQNQREQQLQQWQQCTKQMLQEKEQQLNNVRCKRTVNLDRLVEMKRKFREMEQVVMEDREEHERLLQQQAEARAATKVQAWWRGCMVRRGLGSFKKAEEKKKGKKKKEGKKKK
;
A
#
# COMPACT_ATOMS: atom_id res chain seq x y z
N MET A 1 -117.07 -44.68 -21.74
CA MET A 1 -117.55 -45.51 -22.87
C MET A 1 -118.81 -46.21 -22.40
N SER A 2 -119.97 -45.97 -23.02
CA SER A 2 -121.22 -46.68 -22.70
C SER A 2 -121.49 -47.77 -23.75
N LEU A 3 -121.66 -49.01 -23.31
CA LEU A 3 -121.98 -50.12 -24.21
C LEU A 3 -123.48 -50.17 -24.51
N SER A 4 -123.89 -50.73 -25.65
CA SER A 4 -125.31 -51.04 -25.85
C SER A 4 -125.74 -52.16 -24.90
N ARG A 5 -126.99 -52.15 -24.43
CA ARG A 5 -127.48 -53.13 -23.44
C ARG A 5 -127.27 -54.60 -23.86
N ILE A 6 -127.38 -54.91 -25.14
CA ILE A 6 -127.14 -56.27 -25.69
C ILE A 6 -125.65 -56.64 -25.61
N GLN A 7 -124.73 -55.70 -25.85
CA GLN A 7 -123.30 -55.91 -25.67
C GLN A 7 -122.95 -56.07 -24.18
N SER A 8 -123.51 -55.22 -23.31
CA SER A 8 -123.28 -55.25 -21.87
C SER A 8 -123.64 -56.60 -21.26
N LEU A 9 -124.83 -57.14 -21.58
CA LEU A 9 -125.27 -58.45 -21.09
C LEU A 9 -124.43 -59.61 -21.65
N ARG A 10 -123.99 -59.53 -22.91
CA ARG A 10 -123.07 -60.55 -23.48
C ARG A 10 -121.70 -60.52 -22.80
N LEU A 11 -121.19 -59.34 -22.45
CA LEU A 11 -119.94 -59.19 -21.71
C LEU A 11 -120.09 -59.63 -20.25
N ALA A 12 -121.20 -59.30 -19.59
CA ALA A 12 -121.50 -59.74 -18.23
C ALA A 12 -121.53 -61.27 -18.11
N ALA A 13 -122.22 -61.97 -19.03
CA ALA A 13 -122.27 -63.44 -19.04
C ALA A 13 -120.90 -64.11 -19.29
N VAL A 14 -120.03 -63.48 -20.10
CA VAL A 14 -118.64 -63.95 -20.29
C VAL A 14 -117.79 -63.69 -19.04
N LEU A 15 -118.03 -62.58 -18.33
CA LEU A 15 -117.34 -62.27 -17.07
C LEU A 15 -117.81 -63.14 -15.91
N GLU A 16 -119.06 -63.61 -15.92
CA GLU A 16 -119.62 -64.59 -14.99
C GLU A 16 -118.90 -65.94 -15.15
N ASP A 17 -118.84 -66.48 -16.37
CA ASP A 17 -118.06 -67.69 -16.71
C ASP A 17 -116.55 -67.51 -16.37
N CYS A 18 -115.97 -66.33 -16.62
CA CYS A 18 -114.60 -66.03 -16.20
C CYS A 18 -114.45 -65.98 -14.67
N SER A 19 -115.45 -65.49 -13.93
CA SER A 19 -115.48 -65.44 -12.46
C SER A 19 -115.52 -66.86 -11.90
N ASP A 20 -116.41 -67.71 -12.42
CA ASP A 20 -116.54 -69.12 -12.03
C ASP A 20 -115.24 -69.90 -12.33
N GLN A 21 -114.66 -69.71 -13.52
CA GLN A 21 -113.38 -70.32 -13.88
C GLN A 21 -112.23 -69.84 -12.98
N LEU A 22 -112.18 -68.55 -12.64
CA LEU A 22 -111.17 -68.00 -11.71
C LEU A 22 -111.34 -68.52 -10.28
N ASP A 23 -112.57 -68.76 -9.82
CA ASP A 23 -112.83 -69.32 -8.49
C ASP A 23 -112.49 -70.82 -8.43
N ILE A 24 -112.85 -71.59 -9.47
CA ILE A 24 -112.39 -72.99 -9.66
C ILE A 24 -110.84 -73.04 -9.67
N LEU A 25 -110.18 -72.11 -10.34
CA LEU A 25 -108.73 -72.03 -10.43
C LEU A 25 -108.12 -71.61 -9.08
N GLY A 26 -108.75 -70.67 -8.35
CA GLY A 26 -108.38 -70.27 -6.99
C GLY A 26 -108.51 -71.40 -5.97
N HIS A 27 -109.56 -72.21 -6.05
CA HIS A 27 -109.71 -73.45 -5.29
C HIS A 27 -108.65 -74.49 -5.66
N THR A 28 -108.38 -74.67 -6.95
CA THR A 28 -107.33 -75.58 -7.46
C THR A 28 -105.94 -75.20 -6.93
N LEU A 29 -105.57 -73.92 -7.02
CA LEU A 29 -104.33 -73.37 -6.46
C LEU A 29 -104.26 -73.57 -4.94
N THR A 30 -105.38 -73.39 -4.22
CA THR A 30 -105.45 -73.63 -2.77
C THR A 30 -105.16 -75.10 -2.42
N VAL A 31 -105.64 -76.04 -3.23
CA VAL A 31 -105.35 -77.47 -3.07
C VAL A 31 -103.89 -77.79 -3.43
N GLN A 32 -103.30 -77.15 -4.44
CA GLN A 32 -101.89 -77.34 -4.79
C GLN A 32 -100.94 -76.82 -3.70
N ILE A 33 -101.18 -75.61 -3.18
CA ILE A 33 -100.42 -74.99 -2.07
C ILE A 33 -100.45 -75.86 -0.78
N SER A 34 -101.50 -76.67 -0.59
CA SER A 34 -101.60 -77.59 0.55
C SER A 34 -100.98 -78.98 0.33
N LYS A 35 -100.67 -79.34 -0.92
CA LYS A 35 -100.00 -80.61 -1.30
C LYS A 35 -98.47 -80.50 -1.33
N GLU A 36 -97.90 -79.33 -1.63
CA GLU A 36 -96.45 -79.11 -1.61
C GLU A 36 -95.90 -79.06 -0.16
N ARG A 37 -95.12 -80.08 0.21
CA ARG A 37 -94.60 -80.29 1.58
C ARG A 37 -93.08 -80.31 1.73
N ASP A 38 -92.31 -80.24 0.65
CA ASP A 38 -90.84 -80.34 0.68
C ASP A 38 -90.16 -78.96 0.66
N ASP A 39 -88.96 -78.83 1.23
CA ASP A 39 -88.29 -77.51 1.40
C ASP A 39 -87.94 -76.79 0.10
N ALA A 40 -87.71 -77.55 -0.99
CA ALA A 40 -87.56 -77.01 -2.34
C ALA A 40 -88.80 -76.24 -2.83
N ALA A 41 -89.97 -76.51 -2.24
CA ALA A 41 -91.21 -75.80 -2.54
C ALA A 41 -91.33 -74.46 -1.81
N THR A 42 -90.37 -73.97 -1.00
CA THR A 42 -90.52 -72.65 -0.36
C THR A 42 -90.63 -71.50 -1.35
N GLN A 43 -89.82 -71.49 -2.42
CA GLN A 43 -89.93 -70.49 -3.49
C GLN A 43 -91.18 -70.69 -4.35
N GLU A 44 -91.56 -71.94 -4.62
CA GLU A 44 -92.71 -72.26 -5.47
C GLU A 44 -94.04 -71.99 -4.74
N LYS A 45 -94.17 -72.40 -3.49
CA LYS A 45 -95.26 -72.03 -2.58
C LYS A 45 -95.40 -70.52 -2.42
N ALA A 46 -94.29 -69.76 -2.42
CA ALA A 46 -94.35 -68.30 -2.41
C ALA A 46 -94.89 -67.74 -3.76
N ARG A 47 -94.48 -68.31 -4.90
CA ARG A 47 -95.04 -67.99 -6.23
C ARG A 47 -96.52 -68.34 -6.33
N LEU A 48 -96.93 -69.56 -5.95
CA LEU A 48 -98.31 -70.01 -5.91
C LEU A 48 -99.16 -69.17 -4.96
N THR A 49 -98.62 -68.77 -3.80
CA THR A 49 -99.31 -67.85 -2.87
C THR A 49 -99.48 -66.46 -3.47
N LYS A 50 -98.49 -65.96 -4.23
CA LYS A 50 -98.64 -64.71 -5.00
C LYS A 50 -99.70 -64.88 -6.09
N LEU A 51 -99.58 -65.90 -6.95
CA LEU A 51 -100.52 -66.20 -8.02
C LEU A 51 -101.96 -66.34 -7.50
N ARG A 52 -102.17 -66.98 -6.34
CA ARG A 52 -103.48 -67.05 -5.69
C ARG A 52 -104.01 -65.67 -5.30
N ARG A 53 -103.18 -64.78 -4.74
CA ARG A 53 -103.59 -63.39 -4.44
C ARG A 53 -103.90 -62.62 -5.71
N ASP A 54 -103.08 -62.78 -6.74
CA ASP A 54 -103.29 -62.17 -8.06
C ASP A 54 -104.62 -62.65 -8.67
N CYS A 55 -104.91 -63.96 -8.63
CA CYS A 55 -106.21 -64.53 -9.05
C CYS A 55 -107.39 -64.02 -8.21
N GLN A 56 -107.24 -63.90 -6.88
CA GLN A 56 -108.29 -63.35 -6.00
C GLN A 56 -108.55 -61.86 -6.27
N TYR A 57 -107.50 -61.10 -6.59
CA TYR A 57 -107.59 -59.69 -6.96
C TYR A 57 -108.28 -59.52 -8.32
N ILE A 58 -107.89 -60.33 -9.32
CA ILE A 58 -108.56 -60.36 -10.63
C ILE A 58 -110.03 -60.77 -10.46
N LEU A 59 -110.33 -61.81 -9.67
CA LEU A 59 -111.69 -62.26 -9.38
C LEU A 59 -112.55 -61.13 -8.81
N GLN A 60 -112.06 -60.42 -7.78
CA GLN A 60 -112.76 -59.26 -7.19
C GLN A 60 -113.07 -58.18 -8.23
N HIS A 61 -112.11 -57.86 -9.12
CA HIS A 61 -112.33 -56.88 -10.18
C HIS A 61 -113.24 -57.38 -11.31
N VAL A 62 -113.21 -58.68 -11.64
CA VAL A 62 -114.10 -59.31 -12.63
C VAL A 62 -115.53 -59.34 -12.11
N SER A 63 -115.77 -59.76 -10.87
CA SER A 63 -117.11 -59.75 -10.27
C SER A 63 -117.65 -58.32 -10.12
N TRP A 64 -116.81 -57.34 -9.77
CA TRP A 64 -117.22 -55.93 -9.70
C TRP A 64 -117.55 -55.35 -11.09
N LEU A 65 -116.77 -55.71 -12.12
CA LEU A 65 -117.01 -55.33 -13.51
C LEU A 65 -118.29 -55.95 -14.08
N HIS A 66 -118.56 -57.22 -13.75
CA HIS A 66 -119.80 -57.91 -14.11
C HIS A 66 -121.02 -57.12 -13.57
N VAL A 67 -121.02 -56.77 -12.28
CA VAL A 67 -122.08 -55.95 -11.67
C VAL A 67 -122.16 -54.54 -12.30
N GLU A 68 -121.03 -53.87 -12.59
CA GLU A 68 -121.04 -52.56 -13.26
C GLU A 68 -121.68 -52.64 -14.67
N LEU A 69 -121.45 -53.73 -15.39
CA LEU A 69 -121.99 -53.96 -16.74
C LEU A 69 -123.48 -54.33 -16.74
N GLU A 70 -123.95 -55.10 -15.75
CA GLU A 70 -125.37 -55.43 -15.61
C GLU A 70 -126.19 -54.21 -15.19
N GLU A 71 -125.76 -53.50 -14.15
CA GLU A 71 -126.51 -52.39 -13.56
C GLU A 71 -126.38 -51.09 -14.37
N ARG A 72 -125.15 -50.75 -14.80
CA ARG A 72 -124.78 -49.39 -15.24
C ARG A 72 -124.31 -49.29 -16.68
N GLN A 73 -124.07 -50.42 -17.36
CA GLN A 73 -123.57 -50.49 -18.74
C GLN A 73 -122.26 -49.71 -18.96
N SER A 74 -121.43 -49.64 -17.91
CA SER A 74 -120.17 -48.91 -17.88
C SER A 74 -118.97 -49.85 -17.71
N LEU A 75 -117.78 -49.30 -17.96
CA LEU A 75 -116.47 -49.93 -17.74
C LEU A 75 -115.54 -48.99 -16.95
N SER A 76 -116.10 -47.94 -16.33
CA SER A 76 -115.35 -46.90 -15.60
C SER A 76 -114.48 -47.49 -14.50
N SER A 77 -115.00 -48.50 -13.82
CA SER A 77 -114.38 -49.20 -12.71
C SER A 77 -113.08 -49.90 -13.11
N LEU A 78 -113.09 -50.66 -14.22
CA LEU A 78 -111.88 -51.30 -14.75
C LEU A 78 -110.89 -50.27 -15.32
N LEU A 79 -111.37 -49.24 -16.00
CA LEU A 79 -110.51 -48.18 -16.54
C LEU A 79 -109.72 -47.47 -15.44
N GLN A 80 -110.35 -47.15 -14.31
CA GLN A 80 -109.68 -46.55 -13.17
C GLN A 80 -108.60 -47.48 -12.59
N VAL A 81 -108.89 -48.78 -12.43
CA VAL A 81 -107.92 -49.76 -11.89
C VAL A 81 -106.72 -49.93 -12.83
N VAL A 82 -106.95 -49.98 -14.15
CA VAL A 82 -105.89 -50.04 -15.16
C VAL A 82 -105.06 -48.75 -15.16
N GLU A 83 -105.69 -47.58 -15.03
CA GLU A 83 -104.99 -46.30 -14.94
C GLU A 83 -104.17 -46.19 -13.65
N GLU A 84 -104.70 -46.64 -12.50
CA GLU A 84 -103.96 -46.72 -11.23
C GLU A 84 -102.75 -47.67 -11.31
N GLU A 85 -102.87 -48.84 -11.92
CA GLU A 85 -101.73 -49.76 -12.13
C GLU A 85 -100.69 -49.19 -13.10
N GLU A 86 -101.11 -48.55 -14.20
CA GLU A 86 -100.18 -47.87 -15.10
C GLU A 86 -99.46 -46.68 -14.43
N GLN A 87 -100.13 -45.95 -13.55
CA GLN A 87 -99.49 -44.89 -12.75
C GLN A 87 -98.53 -45.46 -11.69
N LYS A 88 -98.88 -46.56 -11.00
CA LYS A 88 -97.98 -47.27 -10.08
C LYS A 88 -96.71 -47.73 -10.80
N LYS A 89 -96.87 -48.36 -11.97
CA LYS A 89 -95.78 -48.85 -12.81
C LYS A 89 -94.84 -47.71 -13.24
N LYS A 90 -95.38 -46.59 -13.74
CA LYS A 90 -94.59 -45.38 -14.06
C LYS A 90 -93.87 -44.82 -12.82
N ALA A 91 -94.52 -44.80 -11.66
CA ALA A 91 -93.89 -44.37 -10.41
C ALA A 91 -92.79 -45.33 -9.92
N GLU A 92 -92.90 -46.64 -10.20
CA GLU A 92 -91.84 -47.61 -9.94
C GLU A 92 -90.68 -47.51 -10.93
N ASP A 93 -90.94 -47.28 -12.22
CA ASP A 93 -89.92 -47.03 -13.23
C ASP A 93 -89.10 -45.77 -12.87
N MET A 94 -89.77 -44.64 -12.61
CA MET A 94 -89.15 -43.40 -12.10
C MET A 94 -88.33 -43.62 -10.82
N ARG A 95 -88.83 -44.46 -9.89
CA ARG A 95 -88.08 -44.81 -8.66
C ARG A 95 -86.87 -45.69 -8.94
N ARG A 96 -86.90 -46.55 -9.96
CA ARG A 96 -85.75 -47.38 -10.37
C ARG A 96 -84.69 -46.52 -11.07
N GLU A 97 -85.10 -45.61 -11.95
CA GLU A 97 -84.22 -44.64 -12.60
C GLU A 97 -83.53 -43.75 -11.57
N ALA A 98 -84.29 -43.05 -10.71
CA ALA A 98 -83.72 -42.19 -9.66
C ALA A 98 -82.80 -42.94 -8.68
N ARG A 99 -83.06 -44.24 -8.41
CA ARG A 99 -82.13 -45.09 -7.63
C ARG A 99 -80.84 -45.37 -8.40
N SER A 100 -80.92 -45.65 -9.70
CA SER A 100 -79.74 -45.89 -10.53
C SER A 100 -78.87 -44.64 -10.68
N GLU A 101 -79.48 -43.47 -10.83
CA GLU A 101 -78.80 -42.17 -10.84
C GLU A 101 -78.13 -41.89 -9.49
N LEU A 102 -78.81 -42.12 -8.36
CA LEU A 102 -78.23 -41.99 -7.02
C LEU A 102 -77.01 -42.90 -6.82
N VAL A 103 -77.02 -44.12 -7.36
CA VAL A 103 -75.87 -45.03 -7.34
C VAL A 103 -74.72 -44.46 -8.19
N GLN A 104 -74.97 -44.00 -9.42
CA GLN A 104 -73.95 -43.39 -10.28
C GLN A 104 -73.34 -42.12 -9.68
N ILE A 105 -74.17 -41.25 -9.08
CA ILE A 105 -73.73 -40.05 -8.36
C ILE A 105 -72.85 -40.44 -7.16
N LYS A 106 -73.27 -41.45 -6.37
CA LYS A 106 -72.48 -41.94 -5.24
C LYS A 106 -71.13 -42.51 -5.67
N GLU A 107 -71.10 -43.31 -6.73
CA GLU A 107 -69.85 -43.87 -7.27
C GLU A 107 -68.91 -42.78 -7.81
N THR A 108 -69.43 -41.81 -8.56
CA THR A 108 -68.63 -40.70 -9.10
C THR A 108 -68.09 -39.80 -8.00
N LEU A 109 -68.90 -39.48 -6.99
CA LEU A 109 -68.46 -38.75 -5.79
C LEU A 109 -67.37 -39.51 -5.02
N GLN A 110 -67.50 -40.84 -4.93
CA GLN A 110 -66.50 -41.68 -4.27
C GLN A 110 -65.17 -41.72 -5.04
N ARG A 111 -65.20 -41.89 -6.37
CA ARG A 111 -64.00 -41.77 -7.24
C ARG A 111 -63.35 -40.40 -7.11
N GLN A 112 -64.13 -39.31 -7.06
CA GLN A 112 -63.61 -37.95 -6.84
C GLN A 112 -62.95 -37.81 -5.47
N LYS A 113 -63.54 -38.37 -4.41
CA LYS A 113 -62.96 -38.37 -3.07
C LYS A 113 -61.61 -39.10 -3.04
N GLU A 114 -61.53 -40.28 -3.64
CA GLU A 114 -60.30 -41.07 -3.75
C GLU A 114 -59.21 -40.31 -4.54
N GLN A 115 -59.57 -39.67 -5.65
CA GLN A 115 -58.65 -38.81 -6.41
C GLN A 115 -58.16 -37.58 -5.62
N LEU A 116 -59.03 -36.97 -4.81
CA LEU A 116 -58.65 -35.86 -3.94
C LEU A 116 -57.72 -36.30 -2.81
N GLN A 117 -57.95 -37.48 -2.21
CA GLN A 117 -57.05 -38.05 -1.20
C GLN A 117 -55.65 -38.31 -1.79
N GLN A 118 -55.57 -38.99 -2.94
CA GLN A 118 -54.29 -39.23 -3.63
C GLN A 118 -53.56 -37.94 -4.03
N LYS A 119 -54.30 -36.87 -4.36
CA LYS A 119 -53.70 -35.55 -4.62
C LYS A 119 -53.22 -34.87 -3.35
N ASN A 120 -53.95 -35.01 -2.25
CA ASN A 120 -53.55 -34.46 -0.95
C ASN A 120 -52.29 -35.15 -0.42
N GLU A 121 -52.23 -36.49 -0.46
CA GLU A 121 -51.03 -37.28 -0.11
C GLU A 121 -49.79 -36.79 -0.88
N LYS A 122 -49.90 -36.67 -2.22
CA LYS A 122 -48.81 -36.12 -3.05
C LYS A 122 -48.43 -34.69 -2.70
N LEU A 123 -49.38 -33.88 -2.24
CA LEU A 123 -49.13 -32.48 -1.84
C LEU A 123 -48.43 -32.43 -0.47
N GLU A 124 -48.76 -33.35 0.43
CA GLU A 124 -48.06 -33.57 1.70
C GLU A 124 -46.63 -34.07 1.47
N ASP A 125 -46.42 -35.06 0.58
CA ASP A 125 -45.09 -35.54 0.16
C ASP A 125 -44.23 -34.39 -0.43
N MET A 126 -44.80 -33.61 -1.37
CA MET A 126 -44.13 -32.45 -1.95
C MET A 126 -43.82 -31.37 -0.91
N SER A 127 -44.73 -31.15 0.05
CA SER A 127 -44.53 -30.22 1.17
C SER A 127 -43.40 -30.69 2.09
N GLN A 128 -43.30 -31.99 2.36
CA GLN A 128 -42.22 -32.54 3.17
C GLN A 128 -40.88 -32.45 2.44
N LEU A 129 -40.83 -32.83 1.16
CA LEU A 129 -39.63 -32.67 0.33
C LEU A 129 -39.16 -31.21 0.25
N ALA A 130 -40.09 -30.25 0.12
CA ALA A 130 -39.78 -28.83 0.13
C ALA A 130 -39.17 -28.37 1.48
N LYS A 131 -39.69 -28.86 2.61
CA LYS A 131 -39.08 -28.59 3.93
C LYS A 131 -37.67 -29.17 4.01
N ASP A 132 -37.47 -30.41 3.59
CA ASP A 132 -36.17 -31.09 3.69
C ASP A 132 -35.11 -30.38 2.83
N LEU A 133 -35.47 -29.97 1.61
CA LEU A 133 -34.63 -29.14 0.74
C LEU A 133 -34.31 -27.76 1.36
N CYS A 134 -35.29 -27.10 1.98
CA CYS A 134 -35.05 -25.85 2.71
C CYS A 134 -34.07 -26.03 3.89
N HIS A 135 -34.17 -27.13 4.64
CA HIS A 135 -33.21 -27.43 5.72
C HIS A 135 -31.80 -27.67 5.18
N GLN A 136 -31.66 -28.47 4.11
CA GLN A 136 -30.36 -28.70 3.46
C GLN A 136 -29.74 -27.40 2.94
N LEU A 137 -30.54 -26.52 2.31
CA LEU A 137 -30.07 -25.23 1.78
C LEU A 137 -29.61 -24.29 2.91
N ASN A 138 -30.35 -24.23 4.02
CA ASN A 138 -29.97 -23.47 5.21
C ASN A 138 -28.69 -24.03 5.87
N GLU A 139 -28.54 -25.35 5.94
CA GLU A 139 -27.35 -26.00 6.49
C GLU A 139 -26.11 -25.73 5.62
N LEU A 140 -26.23 -25.85 4.29
CA LEU A 140 -25.15 -25.51 3.34
C LEU A 140 -24.78 -24.03 3.41
N THR A 141 -25.76 -23.14 3.51
CA THR A 141 -25.53 -21.69 3.67
C THR A 141 -24.78 -21.40 4.97
N SER A 142 -25.15 -22.07 6.07
CA SER A 142 -24.47 -21.94 7.37
C SER A 142 -23.04 -22.47 7.35
N LYS A 143 -22.81 -23.63 6.71
CA LYS A 143 -21.46 -24.19 6.50
C LYS A 143 -20.60 -23.28 5.62
N MET A 144 -21.15 -22.71 4.56
CA MET A 144 -20.46 -21.77 3.69
C MET A 144 -20.09 -20.47 4.43
N ALA A 145 -21.00 -19.91 5.21
CA ALA A 145 -20.74 -18.73 6.03
C ALA A 145 -19.67 -18.99 7.11
N HIS A 146 -19.66 -20.18 7.72
CA HIS A 146 -18.60 -20.59 8.66
C HIS A 146 -17.25 -20.74 7.96
N LYS A 147 -17.19 -21.40 6.79
CA LYS A 147 -15.97 -21.54 5.98
C LYS A 147 -15.41 -20.18 5.58
N LYS A 148 -16.26 -19.26 5.12
CA LYS A 148 -15.86 -17.88 4.78
C LYS A 148 -15.22 -17.16 5.96
N LYS A 149 -15.79 -17.25 7.16
CA LYS A 149 -15.21 -16.65 8.38
C LYS A 149 -13.85 -17.24 8.76
N LEU A 150 -13.64 -18.54 8.54
CA LEU A 150 -12.32 -19.17 8.74
C LEU A 150 -11.30 -18.68 7.70
N GLU A 151 -11.70 -18.56 6.44
CA GLU A 151 -10.85 -18.05 5.35
C GLU A 151 -10.48 -16.57 5.57
N GLU A 152 -11.44 -15.73 5.92
CA GLU A 152 -11.24 -14.33 6.32
C GLU A 152 -10.23 -14.21 7.47
N ARG A 153 -10.40 -15.00 8.54
CA ARG A 153 -9.50 -14.97 9.71
C ARG A 153 -8.10 -15.52 9.40
N ASN A 154 -7.98 -16.47 8.47
CA ASN A 154 -6.68 -16.97 8.02
C ASN A 154 -5.93 -15.90 7.22
N ILE A 155 -6.62 -15.22 6.28
CA ILE A 155 -6.05 -14.11 5.50
C ILE A 155 -5.63 -12.96 6.42
N GLU A 156 -6.44 -12.62 7.44
CA GLU A 156 -6.11 -11.57 8.41
C GLU A 156 -4.87 -11.93 9.26
N LEU A 157 -4.74 -13.18 9.72
CA LEU A 157 -3.55 -13.64 10.44
C LEU A 157 -2.29 -13.62 9.56
N GLN A 158 -2.40 -14.05 8.29
CA GLN A 158 -1.31 -13.96 7.32
C GLN A 158 -0.88 -12.50 7.09
N LEU A 159 -1.84 -11.59 6.90
CA LEU A 159 -1.58 -10.17 6.73
C LEU A 159 -0.87 -9.56 7.96
N GLN A 160 -1.34 -9.87 9.17
CA GLN A 160 -0.71 -9.43 10.42
C GLN A 160 0.73 -9.98 10.56
N GLN A 161 0.97 -11.24 10.20
CA GLN A 161 2.30 -11.83 10.21
C GLN A 161 3.24 -11.11 9.23
N THR A 162 2.84 -10.97 7.96
CA THR A 162 3.65 -10.28 6.94
C THR A 162 3.90 -8.81 7.31
N GLN A 163 2.91 -8.12 7.88
CA GLN A 163 3.07 -6.75 8.36
C GLN A 163 4.09 -6.66 9.50
N TRP A 164 4.05 -7.59 10.45
CA TRP A 164 5.03 -7.68 11.53
C TRP A 164 6.44 -7.97 11.00
N GLU A 165 6.59 -8.93 10.09
CA GLU A 165 7.87 -9.27 9.46
C GLU A 165 8.46 -8.08 8.71
N SER A 166 7.66 -7.35 7.91
CA SER A 166 8.08 -6.10 7.24
C SER A 166 8.52 -5.04 8.25
N SER A 167 7.73 -4.83 9.31
CA SER A 167 8.03 -3.85 10.36
C SER A 167 9.31 -4.16 11.14
N GLN A 168 9.69 -5.44 11.28
CA GLN A 168 10.99 -5.82 11.86
C GLN A 168 12.13 -5.58 10.87
N ALA A 169 11.93 -5.92 9.59
CA ALA A 169 12.93 -5.70 8.54
C ALA A 169 13.22 -4.19 8.33
N GLU A 170 12.19 -3.36 8.32
CA GLU A 170 12.28 -1.89 8.25
C GLU A 170 13.11 -1.33 9.41
N LYS A 171 12.79 -1.68 10.67
CA LYS A 171 13.56 -1.26 11.85
C LYS A 171 15.03 -1.66 11.76
N LEU A 172 15.33 -2.89 11.33
CA LEU A 172 16.70 -3.37 11.15
C LEU A 172 17.46 -2.64 10.02
N LEU A 173 16.76 -2.04 9.06
CA LEU A 173 17.35 -1.18 8.03
C LEU A 173 17.55 0.25 8.54
N ASP A 174 16.58 0.80 9.28
CA ASP A 174 16.67 2.12 9.92
C ASP A 174 17.81 2.19 10.92
N ASP A 175 17.95 1.18 11.81
CA ASP A 175 19.07 1.09 12.76
C ASP A 175 20.43 1.08 12.05
N LYS A 176 20.53 0.39 10.89
CA LYS A 176 21.75 0.36 10.06
C LYS A 176 22.00 1.70 9.38
N LEU A 177 20.96 2.35 8.86
CA LEU A 177 21.06 3.67 8.26
C LEU A 177 21.50 4.71 9.28
N GLU A 178 20.95 4.69 10.50
CA GLU A 178 21.40 5.55 11.60
C GLU A 178 22.86 5.30 11.97
N LEU A 179 23.28 4.04 12.09
CA LEU A 179 24.68 3.69 12.39
C LEU A 179 25.63 4.22 11.31
N LEU A 180 25.32 3.99 10.03
CA LEU A 180 26.12 4.47 8.90
C LEU A 180 26.14 6.00 8.82
N GLN A 181 25.03 6.67 9.11
CA GLN A 181 24.98 8.14 9.19
C GLN A 181 25.82 8.69 10.35
N ARG A 182 25.85 8.02 11.51
CA ARG A 182 26.71 8.41 12.64
C ARG A 182 28.19 8.23 12.29
N GLN A 183 28.56 7.11 11.66
CA GLN A 183 29.91 6.86 11.16
C GLN A 183 30.33 7.92 10.12
N LEU A 184 29.50 8.21 9.13
CA LEU A 184 29.80 9.22 8.10
C LEU A 184 29.96 10.65 8.67
N LYS A 185 29.22 10.99 9.73
CA LYS A 185 29.38 12.27 10.44
C LYS A 185 30.71 12.32 11.19
N GLU A 186 31.11 11.22 11.81
CA GLU A 186 32.38 11.13 12.55
C GLU A 186 33.60 11.14 11.61
N GLU A 187 33.57 10.37 10.51
CA GLU A 187 34.60 10.41 9.46
C GLU A 187 34.76 11.82 8.89
N ARG A 188 33.66 12.53 8.62
CA ARG A 188 33.69 13.93 8.20
C ARG A 188 34.36 14.82 9.26
N ARG A 189 34.00 14.67 10.54
CA ARG A 189 34.58 15.46 11.65
C ARG A 189 36.08 15.23 11.76
N VAL A 190 36.53 13.97 11.73
CA VAL A 190 37.94 13.58 11.81
C VAL A 190 38.71 14.07 10.57
N HIS A 191 38.12 14.02 9.38
CA HIS A 191 38.71 14.58 8.16
C HIS A 191 38.90 16.10 8.27
N GLU A 192 37.87 16.85 8.68
CA GLU A 192 37.95 18.29 8.86
C GLU A 192 38.98 18.70 9.95
N GLU A 193 39.12 17.91 11.01
CA GLU A 193 40.13 18.12 12.06
C GLU A 193 41.55 17.81 11.54
N SER A 194 41.69 16.76 10.73
CA SER A 194 42.96 16.38 10.09
C SER A 194 43.43 17.42 9.07
N ASP A 195 42.52 17.94 8.25
CA ASP A 195 42.80 19.04 7.30
C ASP A 195 43.28 20.29 8.02
N LYS A 196 42.56 20.72 9.07
CA LYS A 196 42.94 21.88 9.90
C LYS A 196 44.31 21.68 10.55
N PHE A 197 44.59 20.47 11.06
CA PHE A 197 45.91 20.15 11.63
C PHE A 197 47.04 20.25 10.58
N LEU A 198 46.85 19.63 9.40
CA LEU A 198 47.84 19.66 8.32
C LEU A 198 48.04 21.08 7.76
N GLN A 199 46.97 21.87 7.64
CA GLN A 199 47.05 23.27 7.25
C GLN A 199 47.86 24.08 8.28
N ASN A 200 47.51 23.99 9.56
CA ASN A 200 48.24 24.67 10.64
C ASN A 200 49.73 24.29 10.66
N GLN A 201 50.07 23.02 10.44
CA GLN A 201 51.46 22.56 10.38
C GLN A 201 52.22 23.18 9.19
N ARG A 202 51.61 23.24 8.01
CA ARG A 202 52.18 23.89 6.81
C ARG A 202 52.38 25.39 7.03
N GLU A 203 51.40 26.06 7.64
CA GLU A 203 51.48 27.49 7.95
C GLU A 203 52.58 27.79 8.97
N GLN A 204 52.72 27.00 10.04
CA GLN A 204 53.80 27.12 11.02
C GLN A 204 55.18 26.93 10.39
N GLN A 205 55.36 25.89 9.55
CA GLN A 205 56.61 25.69 8.81
C GLN A 205 56.92 26.89 7.91
N LEU A 206 55.94 27.38 7.15
CA LEU A 206 56.10 28.52 6.28
C LEU A 206 56.45 29.81 7.05
N GLN A 207 55.87 30.03 8.23
CA GLN A 207 56.24 31.14 9.14
C GLN A 207 57.68 31.00 9.65
N GLN A 208 58.11 29.80 10.07
CA GLN A 208 59.49 29.54 10.49
C GLN A 208 60.48 29.80 9.35
N TRP A 209 60.22 29.27 8.15
CA TRP A 209 61.06 29.53 6.97
C TRP A 209 61.14 31.02 6.62
N GLN A 210 60.02 31.75 6.69
CA GLN A 210 60.02 33.20 6.49
C GLN A 210 60.84 33.94 7.56
N GLN A 211 60.75 33.54 8.83
CA GLN A 211 61.51 34.15 9.92
C GLN A 211 63.02 33.91 9.76
N CYS A 212 63.45 32.67 9.53
CA CYS A 212 64.84 32.33 9.28
C CYS A 212 65.39 33.08 8.05
N THR A 213 64.60 33.18 6.97
CA THR A 213 65.00 33.93 5.77
C THR A 213 65.17 35.42 6.05
N LYS A 214 64.26 36.03 6.82
CA LYS A 214 64.36 37.44 7.25
C LYS A 214 65.61 37.68 8.12
N GLN A 215 65.90 36.79 9.07
CA GLN A 215 67.09 36.88 9.93
C GLN A 215 68.38 36.76 9.11
N MET A 216 68.50 35.75 8.25
CA MET A 216 69.65 35.59 7.36
C MET A 216 69.84 36.81 6.43
N LEU A 217 68.75 37.40 5.92
CA LEU A 217 68.82 38.61 5.10
C LEU A 217 69.36 39.80 5.90
N GLN A 218 68.87 40.01 7.12
CA GLN A 218 69.36 41.06 8.03
C GLN A 218 70.84 40.86 8.40
N GLU A 219 71.27 39.64 8.72
CA GLU A 219 72.68 39.34 8.99
C GLU A 219 73.57 39.61 7.77
N LYS A 220 73.12 39.24 6.57
CA LYS A 220 73.87 39.48 5.33
C LYS A 220 73.93 40.97 5.00
N GLU A 221 72.86 41.71 5.24
CA GLU A 221 72.84 43.18 5.11
C GLU A 221 73.80 43.84 6.12
N GLN A 222 73.80 43.40 7.38
CA GLN A 222 74.76 43.88 8.40
C GLN A 222 76.21 43.56 8.03
N GLN A 223 76.51 42.34 7.57
CA GLN A 223 77.83 41.94 7.08
C GLN A 223 78.27 42.83 5.92
N LEU A 224 77.39 43.05 4.95
CA LEU A 224 77.64 43.88 3.78
C LEU A 224 77.86 45.37 4.15
N ASN A 225 77.07 45.90 5.08
CA ASN A 225 77.24 47.26 5.60
C ASN A 225 78.54 47.42 6.40
N ASN A 226 78.93 46.43 7.21
CA ASN A 226 80.23 46.41 7.91
C ASN A 226 81.41 46.45 6.91
N VAL A 227 81.36 45.66 5.85
CA VAL A 227 82.36 45.67 4.77
C VAL A 227 82.36 47.00 4.01
N ARG A 228 81.19 47.60 3.72
CA ARG A 228 81.09 48.94 3.13
C ARG A 228 81.75 49.99 4.02
N CYS A 229 81.42 50.05 5.31
CA CYS A 229 82.03 51.00 6.25
C CYS A 229 83.54 50.84 6.34
N LYS A 230 84.05 49.60 6.46
CA LYS A 230 85.50 49.33 6.43
C LYS A 230 86.16 49.80 5.14
N ARG A 231 85.50 49.61 3.99
CA ARG A 231 85.99 50.09 2.68
C ARG A 231 86.05 51.62 2.63
N THR A 232 85.04 52.32 3.14
CA THR A 232 85.02 53.78 3.22
C THR A 232 86.15 54.30 4.11
N VAL A 233 86.26 53.81 5.36
CA VAL A 233 87.32 54.22 6.30
C VAL A 233 88.73 53.94 5.75
N ASN A 234 88.93 52.81 5.06
CA ASN A 234 90.21 52.53 4.41
C ASN A 234 90.48 53.48 3.22
N LEU A 235 89.45 53.86 2.46
CA LEU A 235 89.59 54.84 1.38
C LEU A 235 89.93 56.23 1.93
N ASP A 236 89.25 56.68 2.99
CA ASP A 236 89.51 57.95 3.67
C ASP A 236 90.96 58.01 4.18
N ARG A 237 91.42 56.94 4.87
CA ARG A 237 92.81 56.81 5.33
C ARG A 237 93.82 56.85 4.17
N LEU A 238 93.50 56.25 3.02
CA LEU A 238 94.37 56.32 1.83
C LEU A 238 94.40 57.72 1.21
N VAL A 239 93.27 58.44 1.23
CA VAL A 239 93.19 59.85 0.78
C VAL A 239 93.97 60.76 1.72
N GLU A 240 93.84 60.60 3.03
CA GLU A 240 94.65 61.31 4.03
C GLU A 240 96.15 61.03 3.88
N MET A 241 96.54 59.77 3.66
CA MET A 241 97.93 59.41 3.48
C MET A 241 98.50 60.02 2.20
N LYS A 242 97.75 60.01 1.08
CA LYS A 242 98.10 60.72 -0.15
C LYS A 242 98.21 62.24 0.06
N ARG A 243 97.33 62.84 0.87
CA ARG A 243 97.42 64.26 1.24
C ARG A 243 98.72 64.55 2.01
N LYS A 244 99.03 63.76 3.04
CA LYS A 244 100.27 63.90 3.82
C LYS A 244 101.52 63.72 2.98
N PHE A 245 101.53 62.80 2.02
CA PHE A 245 102.65 62.65 1.09
C PHE A 245 102.85 63.91 0.24
N ARG A 246 101.79 64.49 -0.33
CA ARG A 246 101.87 65.76 -1.07
C ARG A 246 102.35 66.92 -0.21
N GLU A 247 101.88 67.01 1.04
CA GLU A 247 102.31 68.02 2.01
C GLU A 247 103.81 67.89 2.31
N MET A 248 104.33 66.66 2.51
CA MET A 248 105.77 66.43 2.70
C MET A 248 106.60 66.67 1.43
N GLU A 249 106.10 66.27 0.26
CA GLU A 249 106.74 66.55 -1.04
C GLU A 249 106.86 68.07 -1.26
N GLN A 250 105.82 68.83 -0.92
CA GLN A 250 105.82 70.29 -0.99
C GLN A 250 106.87 70.88 -0.05
N VAL A 251 106.92 70.49 1.23
CA VAL A 251 107.94 70.98 2.18
C VAL A 251 109.36 70.64 1.70
N VAL A 252 109.60 69.46 1.13
CA VAL A 252 110.92 69.08 0.58
C VAL A 252 111.29 69.92 -0.64
N MET A 253 110.31 70.35 -1.45
CA MET A 253 110.55 71.29 -2.56
C MET A 253 110.83 72.71 -2.03
N GLU A 254 110.08 73.18 -1.04
CA GLU A 254 110.28 74.47 -0.38
C GLU A 254 111.67 74.55 0.29
N ASP A 255 112.07 73.55 1.08
CA ASP A 255 113.41 73.43 1.69
C ASP A 255 114.54 73.46 0.65
N ARG A 256 114.33 72.83 -0.52
CA ARG A 256 115.30 72.84 -1.63
C ARG A 256 115.42 74.22 -2.26
N GLU A 257 114.30 74.87 -2.57
CA GLU A 257 114.28 76.23 -3.09
C GLU A 257 114.91 77.22 -2.11
N GLU A 258 114.64 77.08 -0.80
CA GLU A 258 115.29 77.90 0.24
C GLU A 258 116.79 77.64 0.32
N HIS A 259 117.24 76.39 0.23
CA HIS A 259 118.66 76.07 0.22
C HIS A 259 119.37 76.66 -1.02
N GLU A 260 118.73 76.60 -2.20
CA GLU A 260 119.23 77.23 -3.41
C GLU A 260 119.29 78.76 -3.29
N ARG A 261 118.24 79.40 -2.74
CA ARG A 261 118.23 80.85 -2.42
C ARG A 261 119.37 81.21 -1.47
N LEU A 262 119.60 80.42 -0.41
CA LEU A 262 120.70 80.64 0.55
C LEU A 262 122.08 80.44 -0.11
N LEU A 263 122.24 79.47 -1.00
CA LEU A 263 123.48 79.28 -1.75
C LEU A 263 123.74 80.43 -2.72
N GLN A 264 122.70 80.93 -3.41
CA GLN A 264 122.76 82.13 -4.25
C GLN A 264 123.18 83.35 -3.43
N GLN A 265 122.50 83.64 -2.31
CA GLN A 265 122.86 84.73 -1.40
C GLN A 265 124.29 84.61 -0.85
N GLN A 266 124.75 83.40 -0.52
CA GLN A 266 126.15 83.17 -0.13
C GLN A 266 127.14 83.33 -1.29
N ALA A 267 126.75 83.04 -2.52
CA ALA A 267 127.58 83.25 -3.71
C ALA A 267 127.68 84.75 -4.03
N GLU A 268 126.57 85.48 -3.95
CA GLU A 268 126.50 86.94 -4.04
C GLU A 268 127.32 87.62 -2.95
N ALA A 269 127.16 87.22 -1.69
CA ALA A 269 127.95 87.75 -0.57
C ALA A 269 129.46 87.45 -0.74
N ARG A 270 129.83 86.26 -1.25
CA ARG A 270 131.22 85.93 -1.57
C ARG A 270 131.75 86.72 -2.77
N ALA A 271 130.94 86.96 -3.80
CA ALA A 271 131.29 87.80 -4.94
C ALA A 271 131.48 89.27 -4.50
N ALA A 272 130.54 89.83 -3.73
CA ALA A 272 130.64 91.16 -3.14
C ALA A 272 131.89 91.29 -2.24
N THR A 273 132.20 90.26 -1.43
CA THR A 273 133.43 90.22 -0.63
C THR A 273 134.69 90.20 -1.49
N LYS A 274 134.71 89.42 -2.59
CA LYS A 274 135.82 89.41 -3.56
C LYS A 274 135.97 90.76 -4.26
N VAL A 275 134.88 91.42 -4.64
CA VAL A 275 134.89 92.76 -5.24
C VAL A 275 135.41 93.79 -4.24
N GLN A 276 134.94 93.77 -2.98
CA GLN A 276 135.50 94.62 -1.92
C GLN A 276 136.99 94.37 -1.68
N ALA A 277 137.43 93.11 -1.64
CA ALA A 277 138.83 92.76 -1.42
C ALA A 277 139.72 93.14 -2.62
N TRP A 278 139.24 92.95 -3.85
CA TRP A 278 139.89 93.42 -5.06
C TRP A 278 140.02 94.94 -5.08
N TRP A 279 138.94 95.66 -4.75
CA TRP A 279 138.95 97.12 -4.63
C TRP A 279 139.94 97.61 -3.56
N ARG A 280 139.89 97.06 -2.34
CA ARG A 280 140.88 97.36 -1.27
C ARG A 280 142.32 97.04 -1.71
N GLY A 281 142.55 95.92 -2.39
CA GLY A 281 143.87 95.57 -2.92
C GLY A 281 144.32 96.47 -4.08
N CYS A 282 143.39 96.99 -4.88
CA CYS A 282 143.63 97.95 -5.94
C CYS A 282 143.99 99.32 -5.36
N MET A 283 143.26 99.79 -4.33
CA MET A 283 143.58 100.97 -3.54
C MET A 283 145.03 100.90 -3.01
N VAL A 284 145.41 99.80 -2.35
CA VAL A 284 146.77 99.59 -1.84
C VAL A 284 147.82 99.63 -2.95
N ARG A 285 147.63 98.88 -4.06
CA ARG A 285 148.62 98.82 -5.15
C ARG A 285 148.75 100.12 -5.94
N ARG A 286 147.72 100.95 -6.00
CA ARG A 286 147.75 102.28 -6.65
C ARG A 286 148.18 103.41 -5.70
N GLY A 287 148.57 103.09 -4.46
CA GLY A 287 148.97 104.10 -3.46
C GLY A 287 147.81 104.96 -2.92
N LEU A 288 146.57 104.58 -3.20
CA LEU A 288 145.36 105.30 -2.83
C LEU A 288 144.87 104.86 -1.43
N GLY A 289 145.67 105.13 -0.39
CA GLY A 289 145.27 104.91 1.00
C GLY A 289 146.43 104.91 2.01
N SER A 290 146.20 105.47 3.20
CA SER A 290 147.20 105.56 4.27
C SER A 290 147.28 104.30 5.13
N PHE A 291 148.46 103.67 5.18
CA PHE A 291 148.74 102.51 6.05
C PHE A 291 149.63 102.92 7.24
N LYS A 292 149.16 102.70 8.48
CA LYS A 292 149.95 102.89 9.72
C LYS A 292 150.33 101.52 10.34
N LYS A 293 151.53 101.46 10.94
CA LYS A 293 152.01 100.34 11.80
C LYS A 293 151.95 100.76 13.28
N ALA A 294 151.57 99.83 14.17
CA ALA A 294 151.78 99.76 15.65
C ALA A 294 150.70 98.80 16.25
N GLU A 295 150.86 98.04 17.34
CA GLU A 295 152.00 97.73 18.23
C GLU A 295 151.74 96.41 19.01
N GLU A 296 152.72 95.91 19.79
CA GLU A 296 152.60 94.70 20.63
C GLU A 296 152.06 94.96 22.06
N LYS A 297 151.42 93.95 22.70
CA LYS A 297 151.50 93.75 24.17
C LYS A 297 151.20 92.30 24.62
N LYS A 298 151.64 91.95 25.84
CA LYS A 298 151.97 90.56 26.30
C LYS A 298 150.96 89.89 27.26
N LYS A 299 150.91 88.55 27.17
CA LYS A 299 150.76 87.50 28.21
C LYS A 299 149.59 87.50 29.24
N GLY A 300 148.85 86.38 29.24
CA GLY A 300 148.09 85.76 30.35
C GLY A 300 147.99 84.23 30.14
N LYS A 301 147.80 83.39 31.17
CA LYS A 301 148.07 81.91 31.10
C LYS A 301 147.06 81.04 31.90
N LYS A 302 146.92 79.74 31.51
CA LYS A 302 146.17 78.60 32.14
C LYS A 302 144.64 78.58 31.87
N LYS A 303 143.93 77.42 31.75
CA LYS A 303 144.27 75.98 31.96
C LYS A 303 143.37 75.03 31.10
N LYS A 304 143.82 73.78 30.84
CA LYS A 304 143.03 72.55 30.46
C LYS A 304 142.04 72.14 31.59
N GLU A 305 141.09 71.20 31.53
CA GLU A 305 140.72 69.98 30.74
C GLU A 305 139.15 69.88 30.70
N GLY A 306 138.39 68.91 30.12
CA GLY A 306 138.68 67.75 29.25
C GLY A 306 137.74 66.52 29.45
N LYS A 307 136.77 66.24 28.53
CA LYS A 307 135.74 65.13 28.55
C LYS A 307 134.67 65.24 29.68
N LYS A 308 133.45 64.65 29.64
CA LYS A 308 132.91 63.45 28.96
C LYS A 308 131.35 63.47 28.91
N LYS A 309 130.74 62.52 28.18
CA LYS A 309 129.29 62.21 28.11
C LYS A 309 128.60 62.02 29.48
N LYS A 310 127.29 62.27 29.53
CA LYS A 310 126.33 61.15 29.67
C LYS A 310 125.27 61.28 28.58
#